data_AF-A0A1Y5F206-F1
#
_entry.id   AF-A0A1Y5F206-F1
#
_cell.length_a   1.000
_cell.length_b   1.000
_cell.length_c   1.000
_cell.angle_alpha   90.00
_cell.angle_beta   90.00
_cell.angle_gamma   90.00
#
_symmetry.space_group_name_H-M   'P 1'
#
loop_
_entity.id
_entity.type
_entity.pdbx_description
1 polymer ?
#
loop_
_entity_poly.entity_id
_entity_poly.type
_entity_poly.pdbx_seq_one_letter_code
_entity_poly.pdbx_strand_id
1 'polypeptide(L)'
;MDSAAILKVIVEFNETTHGSTDLYKDDFFLKGEDGSTFTPFRYIQKKIEGLDNIGQLIRSGFICDSLDLFEFDRFSKWYEIQFSRKLKRGQAKVMSILAMPDNKSILDAVETVNKCYQVLSEQQILVNGKKLPVQLGEWYAKCVFGLHQKKSTSQRGFDFFLDGKRVEVKVHWGDHSSPKGVKLRKTLVDLSDYCVIVYVAKNFMIREVCFLDSEFIVRKFAGKGHTIFLKDSDIGPYFFSKSEKHSDKVVNSNALMKFSTPKMAMKLVDRFSTE
;
A
#
# COMPACT_ATOMS: atom_id res chain seq x y z
N MET A 1 -17.85 5.65 -3.90
CA MET A 1 -17.64 5.93 -5.34
C MET A 1 -17.86 4.65 -6.10
N ASP A 2 -18.61 4.65 -7.20
CA ASP A 2 -18.92 3.43 -7.94
C ASP A 2 -17.75 3.04 -8.85
N SER A 3 -17.06 1.96 -8.48
CA SER A 3 -15.96 1.39 -9.28
C SER A 3 -16.42 0.98 -10.69
N ALA A 4 -17.67 0.55 -10.86
CA ALA A 4 -18.20 0.17 -12.17
C ALA A 4 -18.31 1.38 -13.11
N ALA A 5 -18.69 2.55 -12.58
CA ALA A 5 -18.72 3.78 -13.35
C ALA A 5 -17.31 4.19 -13.84
N ILE A 6 -16.29 4.07 -12.97
CA ILE A 6 -14.89 4.33 -13.36
C ILE A 6 -14.46 3.40 -14.49
N LEU A 7 -14.74 2.11 -14.37
CA LEU A 7 -14.36 1.12 -15.38
C LEU A 7 -15.04 1.39 -16.73
N LYS A 8 -16.31 1.81 -16.71
CA LYS A 8 -17.02 2.21 -17.93
C LYS A 8 -16.35 3.41 -18.62
N VAL A 9 -15.93 4.42 -17.85
CA VAL A 9 -15.19 5.58 -18.39
C VAL A 9 -13.84 5.15 -18.96
N ILE A 10 -13.17 4.17 -18.35
CA ILE A 10 -11.92 3.61 -18.89
C ILE A 10 -12.17 2.96 -20.26
N VAL A 11 -13.23 2.17 -20.39
CA VAL A 11 -13.60 1.56 -21.67
C VAL A 11 -13.90 2.64 -22.72
N GLU A 12 -14.74 3.63 -22.39
CA GLU A 12 -15.10 4.75 -23.29
C GLU A 12 -13.86 5.49 -23.80
N PHE A 13 -12.91 5.79 -22.91
CA PHE A 13 -11.66 6.46 -23.31
C PHE A 13 -10.89 5.67 -24.37
N ASN A 14 -10.92 4.33 -24.29
CA ASN A 14 -10.12 3.46 -25.15
C ASN A 14 -10.78 3.14 -26.50
N GLU A 15 -12.01 3.58 -26.76
CA GLU A 15 -12.70 3.38 -28.04
C GLU A 15 -12.09 4.20 -29.19
N THR A 16 -11.41 5.29 -28.86
CA THR A 16 -10.81 6.22 -29.83
C THR A 16 -9.40 6.63 -29.38
N THR A 17 -8.59 7.13 -30.32
CA THR A 17 -7.27 7.66 -30.01
C THR A 17 -7.33 9.17 -29.73
N HIS A 18 -6.41 9.65 -28.89
CA HIS A 18 -6.40 11.00 -28.31
C HIS A 18 -5.12 11.78 -28.63
N GLY A 19 -4.51 11.55 -29.81
CA GLY A 19 -3.19 12.09 -30.18
C GLY A 19 -3.10 13.61 -30.32
N SER A 20 -4.24 14.29 -30.50
CA SER A 20 -4.36 15.76 -30.56
C SER A 20 -4.58 16.41 -29.18
N THR A 21 -4.76 15.61 -28.12
CA THR A 21 -5.04 16.12 -26.78
C THR A 21 -3.78 16.28 -25.95
N ASP A 22 -3.87 17.04 -24.87
CA ASP A 22 -2.80 17.17 -23.86
C ASP A 22 -2.90 16.13 -22.73
N LEU A 23 -3.79 15.15 -22.84
CA LEU A 23 -4.03 14.15 -21.80
C LEU A 23 -2.83 13.22 -21.56
N TYR A 24 -1.91 13.14 -22.52
CA TYR A 24 -0.64 12.41 -22.39
C TYR A 24 0.30 13.03 -21.33
N LYS A 25 0.07 14.30 -20.94
CA LYS A 25 0.88 15.01 -19.93
C LYS A 25 0.45 14.72 -18.49
N ASP A 26 -0.53 13.86 -18.28
CA ASP A 26 -1.01 13.58 -16.94
C ASP A 26 0.01 12.76 -16.13
N ASP A 27 0.02 12.96 -14.82
CA ASP A 27 0.94 12.24 -13.92
C ASP A 27 0.31 10.95 -13.37
N PHE A 28 -1.02 10.82 -13.45
CA PHE A 28 -1.76 9.69 -12.91
C PHE A 28 -2.62 9.03 -13.98
N PHE A 29 -2.52 7.71 -14.08
CA PHE A 29 -3.31 6.90 -15.01
C PHE A 29 -4.01 5.78 -14.25
N LEU A 30 -5.30 5.59 -14.50
CA LEU A 30 -6.05 4.46 -13.96
C LEU A 30 -5.90 3.26 -14.90
N LYS A 31 -5.70 2.08 -14.32
CA LYS A 31 -5.63 0.78 -15.02
C LYS A 31 -7.01 0.13 -15.02
N GLY A 32 -7.46 -0.34 -16.19
CA GLY A 32 -8.68 -1.13 -16.34
C GLY A 32 -8.52 -2.59 -15.89
N GLU A 33 -9.62 -3.34 -15.86
CA GLU A 33 -9.65 -4.72 -15.35
C GLU A 33 -8.80 -5.70 -16.19
N ASP A 34 -8.77 -5.52 -17.51
CA ASP A 34 -8.04 -6.38 -18.44
C ASP A 34 -6.50 -6.24 -18.34
N GLY A 35 -6.06 -5.22 -17.60
CA GLY A 35 -4.66 -4.84 -17.43
C GLY A 35 -3.94 -4.36 -18.68
N SER A 36 -4.66 -4.13 -19.79
CA SER A 36 -4.15 -3.55 -21.04
C SER A 36 -4.66 -2.14 -21.28
N THR A 37 -5.83 -1.81 -20.72
CA THR A 37 -6.46 -0.51 -20.87
C THR A 37 -6.07 0.42 -19.74
N PHE A 38 -5.88 1.68 -20.08
CA PHE A 38 -5.61 2.73 -19.10
C PHE A 38 -6.38 4.00 -19.46
N THR A 39 -6.44 4.95 -18.53
CA THR A 39 -7.05 6.25 -18.79
C THR A 39 -6.41 7.33 -17.91
N PRO A 40 -6.10 8.51 -18.46
CA PRO A 40 -5.59 9.65 -17.68
C PRO A 40 -6.58 10.08 -16.60
N PHE A 41 -6.10 10.35 -15.39
CA PHE A 41 -6.92 10.77 -14.26
C PHE A 41 -7.77 12.01 -14.59
N ARG A 42 -7.19 13.02 -15.25
CA ARG A 42 -7.91 14.24 -15.68
C ARG A 42 -9.10 13.97 -16.60
N TYR A 43 -9.07 12.87 -17.37
CA TYR A 43 -10.22 12.49 -18.20
C TYR A 43 -11.36 11.97 -17.33
N ILE A 44 -11.04 11.08 -16.39
CA ILE A 44 -12.02 10.51 -15.45
C ILE A 44 -12.59 11.59 -14.53
N GLN A 45 -11.75 12.52 -14.07
CA GLN A 45 -12.14 13.66 -13.24
C GLN A 45 -13.25 14.51 -13.88
N LYS A 46 -13.23 14.66 -15.21
CA LYS A 46 -14.26 15.41 -15.95
C LYS A 46 -15.58 14.65 -16.13
N LYS A 47 -15.54 13.32 -16.02
CA LYS A 47 -16.66 12.42 -16.31
C LYS A 47 -17.38 11.95 -15.06
N ILE A 48 -16.69 11.95 -13.92
CA ILE A 48 -17.22 11.48 -12.64
C ILE A 48 -17.39 12.68 -11.70
N GLU A 49 -18.64 12.99 -11.40
CA GLU A 49 -19.00 14.06 -10.48
C GLU A 49 -18.46 13.77 -9.06
N GLY A 50 -17.89 14.80 -8.42
CA GLY A 50 -17.33 14.71 -7.07
C GLY A 50 -15.97 14.03 -6.97
N LEU A 51 -15.30 13.70 -8.08
CA LEU A 51 -13.91 13.26 -8.08
C LEU A 51 -12.98 14.47 -8.28
N ASP A 52 -12.35 14.93 -7.21
CA ASP A 52 -11.45 16.10 -7.21
C ASP A 52 -9.97 15.69 -7.19
N ASN A 53 -9.65 14.57 -6.54
CA ASN A 53 -8.27 14.14 -6.33
C ASN A 53 -8.15 12.61 -6.24
N ILE A 54 -6.92 12.12 -6.44
CA ILE A 54 -6.60 10.69 -6.36
C ILE A 54 -6.89 10.09 -4.98
N GLY A 55 -6.91 10.89 -3.91
CA GLY A 55 -7.21 10.42 -2.56
C GLY A 55 -8.59 9.79 -2.45
N GLN A 56 -9.58 10.27 -3.21
CA GLN A 56 -10.91 9.67 -3.26
C GLN A 56 -10.91 8.29 -3.93
N LEU A 57 -10.08 8.09 -4.95
CA LEU A 57 -9.88 6.76 -5.57
C LEU A 57 -9.20 5.81 -4.58
N ILE A 58 -8.18 6.29 -3.86
CA ILE A 58 -7.47 5.48 -2.87
C ILE A 58 -8.40 5.05 -1.72
N ARG A 59 -9.21 5.98 -1.20
CA ARG A 59 -10.28 5.66 -0.22
C ARG A 59 -11.24 4.59 -0.74
N SER A 60 -11.51 4.60 -2.05
CA SER A 60 -12.41 3.64 -2.70
C SER A 60 -11.77 2.27 -2.98
N GLY A 61 -10.46 2.09 -2.75
CA GLY A 61 -9.76 0.81 -2.95
C GLY A 61 -8.59 0.83 -3.91
N PHE A 62 -8.38 1.92 -4.66
CA PHE A 62 -7.26 1.97 -5.61
C PHE A 62 -5.92 2.06 -4.86
N ILE A 63 -4.92 1.34 -5.35
CA ILE A 63 -3.53 1.48 -4.93
C ILE A 63 -2.77 2.34 -5.95
N CYS A 64 -1.82 3.14 -5.47
CA CYS A 64 -1.04 4.06 -6.30
C CYS A 64 0.45 3.67 -6.31
N ASP A 65 0.93 3.32 -7.49
CA ASP A 65 2.30 2.84 -7.69
C ASP A 65 3.00 3.63 -8.79
N SER A 66 4.28 3.98 -8.60
CA SER A 66 5.06 4.56 -9.70
C SER A 66 5.19 3.57 -10.86
N LEU A 67 5.06 4.08 -12.08
CA LEU A 67 5.16 3.28 -13.30
C LEU A 67 6.50 2.54 -13.43
N ASP A 68 7.57 3.10 -12.86
CA ASP A 68 8.93 2.57 -12.96
C ASP A 68 9.33 1.53 -11.89
N LEU A 69 8.37 1.17 -11.02
CA LEU A 69 8.51 0.12 -10.01
C LEU A 69 8.06 -1.24 -10.49
N PHE A 70 7.01 -1.28 -11.32
CA PHE A 70 6.44 -2.51 -11.85
C PHE A 70 6.62 -2.55 -13.36
N GLU A 71 6.82 -3.74 -13.90
CA GLU A 71 6.88 -3.96 -15.35
C GLU A 71 5.46 -3.91 -15.92
N PHE A 72 4.98 -2.69 -16.19
CA PHE A 72 3.74 -2.47 -16.93
C PHE A 72 4.01 -2.56 -18.43
N ASP A 73 4.36 -3.75 -18.91
CA ASP A 73 4.79 -3.98 -20.32
C ASP A 73 3.78 -3.44 -21.34
N ARG A 74 2.48 -3.49 -20.99
CA ARG A 74 1.40 -3.03 -21.84
C ARG A 74 1.20 -1.52 -21.82
N PHE A 75 1.64 -0.81 -20.77
CA PHE A 75 1.39 0.63 -20.64
C PHE A 75 2.10 1.44 -21.72
N SER A 76 3.39 1.17 -21.97
CA SER A 76 4.15 1.90 -23.00
C SER A 76 3.52 1.73 -24.38
N LYS A 77 3.10 0.50 -24.72
CA LYS A 77 2.42 0.20 -25.99
C LYS A 77 1.06 0.89 -26.07
N TRP A 78 0.28 0.82 -25.00
CA TRP A 78 -1.01 1.51 -24.89
C TRP A 78 -0.85 3.02 -25.07
N TYR A 79 0.11 3.64 -24.38
CA TYR A 79 0.38 5.08 -24.43
C TYR A 79 0.73 5.53 -25.86
N GLU A 80 1.57 4.77 -26.55
CA GLU A 80 1.94 5.03 -27.93
C GLU A 80 0.74 4.99 -28.89
N ILE A 81 -0.12 3.99 -28.75
CA ILE A 81 -1.35 3.86 -29.54
C ILE A 81 -2.30 5.02 -29.24
N GLN A 82 -2.57 5.26 -27.95
CA GLN A 82 -3.56 6.23 -27.53
C GLN A 82 -3.17 7.67 -27.86
N PHE A 83 -1.90 8.03 -27.70
CA PHE A 83 -1.46 9.42 -27.89
C PHE A 83 -0.66 9.63 -29.17
N SER A 84 -0.42 8.58 -29.97
CA SER A 84 0.42 8.62 -31.17
C SER A 84 1.82 9.18 -30.89
N ARG A 85 2.37 8.90 -29.69
CA ARG A 85 3.61 9.47 -29.17
C ARG A 85 4.37 8.46 -28.32
N LYS A 86 5.70 8.41 -28.48
CA LYS A 86 6.58 7.57 -27.66
C LYS A 86 6.64 8.04 -26.22
N LEU A 87 6.55 7.10 -25.28
CA LEU A 87 6.72 7.37 -23.86
C LEU A 87 8.21 7.59 -23.54
N LYS A 88 8.58 8.82 -23.18
CA LYS A 88 9.97 9.13 -22.82
C LYS A 88 10.27 8.64 -21.40
N ARG A 89 11.49 8.15 -21.17
CA ARG A 89 11.96 7.72 -19.83
C ARG A 89 11.78 8.79 -18.74
N GLY A 90 11.97 10.07 -19.09
CA GLY A 90 11.77 11.18 -18.14
C GLY A 90 10.31 11.32 -17.71
N GLN A 91 9.36 11.11 -18.61
CA GLN A 91 7.93 11.13 -18.32
C GLN A 91 7.54 9.90 -17.48
N ALA A 92 8.01 8.72 -17.88
CA ALA A 92 7.70 7.48 -17.17
C ALA A 92 8.11 7.49 -15.69
N LYS A 93 9.16 8.24 -15.31
CA LYS A 93 9.62 8.39 -13.92
C LYS A 93 8.67 9.18 -13.01
N VAL A 94 7.87 10.07 -13.57
CA VAL A 94 6.94 10.92 -12.79
C VAL A 94 5.51 10.38 -12.82
N MET A 95 5.24 9.42 -13.70
CA MET A 95 3.92 8.82 -13.86
C MET A 95 3.66 7.75 -12.80
N SER A 96 2.42 7.70 -12.33
CA SER A 96 1.91 6.69 -11.41
C SER A 96 0.65 6.02 -11.97
N ILE A 97 0.53 4.73 -11.68
CA ILE A 97 -0.61 3.91 -12.04
C ILE A 97 -1.49 3.70 -10.80
N LEU A 98 -2.77 4.01 -10.95
CA LEU A 98 -3.81 3.64 -10.01
C LEU A 98 -4.48 2.36 -10.48
N ALA A 99 -4.51 1.34 -9.62
CA ALA A 99 -5.14 0.06 -9.94
C ALA A 99 -6.02 -0.42 -8.79
N MET A 100 -7.14 -1.06 -9.12
CA MET A 100 -7.94 -1.79 -8.14
C MET A 100 -7.32 -3.19 -7.94
N PRO A 101 -6.95 -3.58 -6.72
CA PRO A 101 -6.44 -4.92 -6.47
C PRO A 101 -7.57 -5.96 -6.51
N ASP A 102 -7.27 -7.13 -7.09
CA ASP A 102 -8.13 -8.31 -6.99
C ASP A 102 -7.95 -8.96 -5.61
N ASN A 103 -8.71 -8.43 -4.64
CA ASN A 103 -8.66 -8.89 -3.27
C ASN A 103 -8.98 -10.39 -3.12
N LYS A 104 -9.84 -10.95 -3.98
CA LYS A 104 -10.22 -12.36 -3.90
C LYS A 104 -9.03 -13.23 -4.28
N SER A 105 -8.45 -13.00 -5.45
CA SER A 105 -7.28 -13.76 -5.90
C SER A 105 -6.10 -13.63 -4.94
N ILE A 106 -5.91 -12.46 -4.33
CA ILE A 106 -4.86 -12.23 -3.32
C ILE A 106 -5.12 -13.08 -2.06
N LEU A 107 -6.34 -13.08 -1.52
CA LEU A 107 -6.69 -13.85 -0.33
C LEU A 107 -6.61 -15.36 -0.59
N ASP A 108 -7.09 -15.83 -1.73
CA ASP A 108 -7.00 -17.24 -2.14
C ASP A 108 -5.53 -17.71 -2.25
N ALA A 109 -4.66 -16.87 -2.81
CA ALA A 109 -3.23 -17.14 -2.88
C ALA A 109 -2.58 -17.17 -1.49
N VAL A 110 -2.93 -16.21 -0.62
CA VAL A 110 -2.43 -16.16 0.76
C VAL A 110 -2.86 -17.40 1.55
N GLU A 111 -4.11 -17.85 1.41
CA GLU A 111 -4.60 -19.06 2.05
C GLU A 111 -3.83 -20.30 1.57
N THR A 112 -3.57 -20.39 0.26
CA THR A 112 -2.78 -21.48 -0.33
C THR A 112 -1.37 -21.51 0.26
N VAL A 113 -0.69 -20.36 0.34
CA VAL A 113 0.64 -20.28 0.93
C VAL A 113 0.64 -20.67 2.42
N ASN A 114 -0.37 -20.23 3.17
CA ASN A 114 -0.53 -20.62 4.57
C ASN A 114 -0.65 -22.15 4.72
N LYS A 115 -1.47 -22.81 3.89
CA LYS A 115 -1.59 -24.27 3.86
C LYS A 115 -0.24 -24.95 3.56
N CYS A 116 0.52 -24.44 2.58
CA CYS A 116 1.86 -24.95 2.30
C CYS A 116 2.79 -24.82 3.51
N TYR A 117 2.76 -23.67 4.21
CA TYR A 117 3.61 -23.44 5.39
C TYR A 117 3.22 -24.36 6.55
N GLN A 118 1.93 -24.67 6.72
CA GLN A 118 1.45 -25.63 7.72
C GLN A 118 1.98 -27.04 7.43
N VAL A 119 1.81 -27.55 6.22
CA VAL A 119 2.31 -28.88 5.81
C VAL A 119 3.82 -28.99 6.04
N LEU A 120 4.60 -27.99 5.62
CA LEU A 120 6.05 -28.00 5.83
C LEU A 120 6.41 -28.03 7.32
N SER A 121 5.69 -27.26 8.14
CA SER A 121 5.93 -27.19 9.59
C SER A 121 5.60 -28.52 10.29
N GLU A 122 4.52 -29.20 9.88
CA GLU A 122 4.14 -30.53 10.38
C GLU A 122 5.21 -31.58 10.06
N GLN A 123 5.89 -31.44 8.92
CA GLN A 123 7.04 -32.26 8.54
C GLN A 123 8.37 -31.77 9.15
N GLN A 124 8.30 -30.90 10.16
CA GLN A 124 9.47 -30.34 10.88
C GLN A 124 10.45 -29.57 9.98
N ILE A 125 9.99 -29.05 8.84
CA ILE A 125 10.80 -28.23 7.94
C ILE A 125 10.75 -26.77 8.39
N LEU A 126 11.94 -26.21 8.64
CA LEU A 126 12.07 -24.82 9.07
C LEU A 126 11.84 -23.85 7.91
N VAL A 127 10.75 -23.07 7.97
CA VAL A 127 10.45 -22.01 7.00
C VAL A 127 10.94 -20.66 7.54
N ASN A 128 12.12 -20.21 7.09
CA ASN A 128 12.72 -18.92 7.47
C ASN A 128 12.07 -17.70 6.75
N GLY A 129 10.81 -17.84 6.32
CA GLY A 129 10.11 -17.01 5.34
C GLY A 129 9.92 -15.54 5.70
N LYS A 130 11.00 -14.74 5.73
CA LYS A 130 10.92 -13.31 6.07
C LYS A 130 10.47 -12.43 4.91
N LYS A 131 10.62 -12.85 3.66
CA LYS A 131 10.37 -11.97 2.50
C LYS A 131 8.88 -11.75 2.25
N LEU A 132 8.12 -12.83 2.07
CA LEU A 132 6.69 -12.74 1.74
C LEU A 132 5.88 -12.01 2.81
N PRO A 133 5.95 -12.34 4.12
CA PRO A 133 5.23 -11.60 5.15
C PRO A 133 5.59 -10.12 5.18
N VAL A 134 6.87 -9.78 4.96
CA VAL A 134 7.32 -8.38 4.92
C VAL A 134 6.71 -7.65 3.72
N GLN A 135 6.82 -8.21 2.52
CA GLN A 135 6.24 -7.62 1.32
C GLN A 135 4.73 -7.46 1.42
N LEU A 136 4.05 -8.45 2.00
CA LEU A 136 2.61 -8.43 2.19
C LEU A 136 2.19 -7.40 3.25
N GLY A 137 2.92 -7.30 4.36
CA GLY A 137 2.68 -6.26 5.37
C GLY A 137 2.93 -4.84 4.86
N GLU A 138 3.96 -4.64 4.03
CA GLU A 138 4.22 -3.39 3.31
C GLU A 138 3.07 -3.06 2.36
N TRP A 139 2.58 -4.05 1.62
CA TRP A 139 1.43 -3.91 0.73
C TRP A 139 0.14 -3.59 1.50
N TYR A 140 -0.10 -4.22 2.66
CA TYR A 140 -1.22 -3.87 3.53
C TYR A 140 -1.13 -2.44 4.04
N ALA A 141 0.04 -1.98 4.47
CA ALA A 141 0.22 -0.58 4.86
C ALA A 141 -0.10 0.37 3.70
N LYS A 142 0.31 0.04 2.48
CA LYS A 142 -0.06 0.77 1.26
C LYS A 142 -1.58 0.85 1.10
N CYS A 143 -2.28 -0.28 1.18
CA CYS A 143 -3.73 -0.30 1.02
C CYS A 143 -4.46 0.48 2.12
N VAL A 144 -4.07 0.30 3.38
CA VAL A 144 -4.75 0.89 4.55
C VAL A 144 -4.53 2.40 4.64
N PHE A 145 -3.28 2.85 4.48
CA PHE A 145 -2.89 4.25 4.69
C PHE A 145 -2.79 5.03 3.38
N GLY A 146 -3.07 4.41 2.24
CA GLY A 146 -2.99 5.09 0.95
C GLY A 146 -1.57 5.49 0.54
N LEU A 147 -0.56 4.71 0.95
CA LEU A 147 0.84 5.08 0.74
C LEU A 147 1.19 5.05 -0.75
N HIS A 148 1.81 6.11 -1.25
CA HIS A 148 2.38 6.13 -2.59
C HIS A 148 3.74 5.45 -2.57
N GLN A 149 3.86 4.31 -3.24
CA GLN A 149 5.12 3.61 -3.42
C GLN A 149 5.90 4.24 -4.58
N LYS A 150 7.05 4.84 -4.29
CA LYS A 150 7.92 5.49 -5.28
C LYS A 150 9.29 4.87 -5.34
N LYS A 151 9.90 4.82 -6.52
CA LYS A 151 11.28 4.33 -6.65
C LYS A 151 12.24 5.18 -5.82
N SER A 152 13.07 4.50 -5.03
CA SER A 152 14.04 5.18 -4.19
C SER A 152 15.13 5.79 -5.06
N THR A 153 15.68 6.91 -4.60
CA THR A 153 16.89 7.51 -5.18
C THR A 153 18.14 6.65 -4.95
N SER A 154 18.07 5.71 -4.00
CA SER A 154 19.08 4.66 -3.80
C SER A 154 18.90 3.51 -4.81
N GLN A 155 19.99 2.98 -5.35
CA GLN A 155 19.99 2.11 -6.55
C GLN A 155 19.15 0.82 -6.49
N ARG A 156 18.64 0.42 -5.31
CA ARG A 156 17.77 -0.76 -5.16
C ARG A 156 16.74 -0.54 -4.06
N GLY A 157 15.52 -0.20 -4.45
CA GLY A 157 14.38 -0.16 -3.53
C GLY A 157 13.31 0.86 -3.91
N PHE A 158 12.37 1.02 -3.00
CA PHE A 158 11.31 1.99 -3.07
C PHE A 158 11.14 2.64 -1.70
N ASP A 159 10.50 3.79 -1.69
CA ASP A 159 10.14 4.56 -0.51
C ASP A 159 8.61 4.76 -0.51
N PHE A 160 8.00 4.73 0.67
CA PHE A 160 6.59 5.05 0.82
C PHE A 160 6.42 6.53 1.16
N PHE A 161 5.37 7.13 0.60
CA PHE A 161 5.00 8.51 0.88
C PHE A 161 3.52 8.62 1.25
N LEU A 162 3.22 9.47 2.22
CA LEU A 162 1.89 9.90 2.59
C LEU A 162 1.85 11.43 2.54
N ASP A 163 1.07 12.01 1.61
CA ASP A 163 0.98 13.45 1.41
C ASP A 163 2.35 14.15 1.25
N GLY A 164 3.26 13.50 0.52
CA GLY A 164 4.62 13.98 0.28
C GLY A 164 5.61 13.75 1.42
N LYS A 165 5.14 13.28 2.58
CA LYS A 165 5.99 12.89 3.73
C LYS A 165 6.43 11.44 3.61
N ARG A 166 7.68 11.14 3.97
CA ARG A 166 8.23 9.79 3.84
C ARG A 166 7.78 8.91 4.99
N VAL A 167 7.45 7.66 4.69
CA VAL A 167 6.97 6.67 5.66
C VAL A 167 7.89 5.46 5.68
N GLU A 168 8.41 5.12 6.85
CA GLU A 168 9.08 3.85 7.10
C GLU A 168 8.02 2.80 7.47
N VAL A 169 7.91 1.73 6.69
CA VAL A 169 7.01 0.61 7.03
C VAL A 169 7.83 -0.53 7.57
N LYS A 170 7.51 -0.95 8.80
CA LYS A 170 8.15 -2.07 9.46
C LYS A 170 7.17 -3.21 9.69
N VAL A 171 7.52 -4.39 9.20
CA VAL A 171 6.71 -5.59 9.39
C VAL A 171 7.31 -6.52 10.44
N HIS A 172 6.48 -7.00 11.35
CA HIS A 172 6.80 -8.07 12.30
C HIS A 172 5.90 -9.28 12.03
N TRP A 173 6.48 -10.41 11.66
CA TRP A 173 5.74 -11.65 11.39
C TRP A 173 5.81 -12.64 12.55
N GLY A 174 4.66 -13.21 12.91
CA GLY A 174 4.49 -14.23 13.94
C GLY A 174 3.34 -13.91 14.89
N ASP A 175 2.74 -14.93 15.48
CA ASP A 175 1.54 -14.79 16.34
C ASP A 175 1.82 -14.14 17.70
N HIS A 176 3.09 -14.14 18.10
CA HIS A 176 3.57 -13.47 19.29
C HIS A 176 4.61 -12.43 18.93
N SER A 177 4.65 -11.34 19.68
CA SER A 177 5.68 -10.33 19.50
C SER A 177 6.99 -10.80 20.12
N SER A 178 8.12 -10.40 19.52
CA SER A 178 9.42 -10.64 20.12
C SER A 178 9.50 -10.00 21.52
N PRO A 179 10.09 -10.66 22.54
CA PRO A 179 10.36 -10.05 23.84
C PRO A 179 11.25 -8.80 23.74
N LYS A 180 12.06 -8.70 22.67
CA LYS A 180 12.91 -7.53 22.38
C LYS A 180 12.17 -6.43 21.63
N GLY A 181 10.90 -6.65 21.26
CA GLY A 181 10.13 -5.72 20.47
C GLY A 181 10.52 -5.67 19.00
N VAL A 182 10.00 -4.66 18.30
CA VAL A 182 10.27 -4.42 16.90
C VAL A 182 11.61 -3.69 16.75
N LYS A 183 12.46 -4.22 15.88
CA LYS A 183 13.80 -3.67 15.60
C LYS A 183 13.74 -2.69 14.42
N LEU A 184 14.02 -1.41 14.68
CA LEU A 184 14.12 -0.35 13.68
C LEU A 184 15.58 0.09 13.48
N ARG A 185 15.95 0.42 12.25
CA ARG A 185 17.23 1.09 11.99
C ARG A 185 17.04 2.58 12.25
N LYS A 186 17.85 3.14 13.14
CA LYS A 186 17.73 4.55 13.55
C LYS A 186 17.76 5.49 12.35
N THR A 187 18.66 5.26 11.40
CA THR A 187 18.79 6.07 10.18
C THR A 187 17.54 6.05 9.29
N LEU A 188 16.77 4.96 9.26
CA LEU A 188 15.54 4.91 8.43
C LEU A 188 14.41 5.71 9.08
N VAL A 189 14.33 5.65 10.41
CA VAL A 189 13.39 6.47 11.20
C VAL A 189 13.78 7.95 11.09
N ASP A 190 15.06 8.29 11.23
CA ASP A 190 15.54 9.68 11.11
C ASP A 190 15.26 10.30 9.72
N LEU A 191 15.21 9.47 8.67
CA LEU A 191 14.96 9.90 7.29
C LEU A 191 13.46 9.94 6.93
N SER A 192 12.58 9.47 7.80
CA SER A 192 11.14 9.35 7.54
C SER A 192 10.36 10.22 8.51
N ASP A 193 9.25 10.80 8.07
CA ASP A 193 8.37 11.58 8.94
C ASP A 193 7.52 10.68 9.85
N TYR A 194 7.11 9.54 9.32
CA TYR A 194 6.27 8.57 10.01
C TYR A 194 6.87 7.16 9.97
N CYS A 195 6.51 6.36 10.97
CA CYS A 195 6.78 4.93 11.00
C CYS A 195 5.49 4.15 11.25
N VAL A 196 5.19 3.23 10.32
CA VAL A 196 4.08 2.29 10.43
C VAL A 196 4.64 0.93 10.80
N ILE A 197 4.16 0.35 11.88
CA ILE A 197 4.51 -1.01 12.31
C ILE A 197 3.31 -1.91 12.06
N VAL A 198 3.47 -2.86 11.15
CA VAL A 198 2.44 -3.87 10.82
C VAL A 198 2.85 -5.19 11.46
N TYR A 199 2.03 -5.69 12.37
CA TYR A 199 2.19 -7.03 12.93
C TYR A 199 1.33 -7.99 12.12
N VAL A 200 1.97 -8.99 11.52
CA VAL A 200 1.33 -10.00 10.67
C VAL A 200 1.38 -11.34 11.38
N ALA A 201 0.25 -12.03 11.49
CA ALA A 201 0.15 -13.38 12.06
C ALA A 201 0.71 -14.45 11.11
N LYS A 202 0.86 -15.70 11.58
CA LYS A 202 1.36 -16.80 10.74
C LYS A 202 0.46 -17.12 9.55
N ASN A 203 -0.84 -16.87 9.69
CA ASN A 203 -1.80 -16.95 8.60
C ASN A 203 -1.75 -15.74 7.64
N PHE A 204 -0.70 -14.92 7.72
CA PHE A 204 -0.45 -13.76 6.87
C PHE A 204 -1.44 -12.61 7.01
N MET A 205 -2.36 -12.64 7.98
CA MET A 205 -3.31 -11.56 8.22
C MET A 205 -2.74 -10.54 9.24
N ILE A 206 -3.24 -9.30 9.19
CA ILE A 206 -2.86 -8.24 10.13
C ILE A 206 -3.41 -8.59 11.53
N ARG A 207 -2.54 -8.70 12.52
CA ARG A 207 -2.94 -8.94 13.92
C ARG A 207 -2.90 -7.67 14.78
N GLU A 208 -2.09 -6.70 14.39
CA GLU A 208 -2.01 -5.38 15.03
C GLU A 208 -1.34 -4.38 14.10
N VAL A 209 -1.67 -3.10 14.24
CA VAL A 209 -0.99 -1.99 13.56
C VAL A 209 -0.69 -0.87 14.55
N CYS A 210 0.44 -0.21 14.35
CA CYS A 210 0.82 0.99 15.08
C CYS A 210 1.30 2.05 14.08
N PHE A 211 0.79 3.26 14.18
CA PHE A 211 1.24 4.42 13.40
C PHE A 211 1.84 5.42 14.38
N LEU A 212 3.09 5.85 14.13
CA LEU A 212 3.83 6.73 15.02
C LEU A 212 4.58 7.80 14.24
N ASP A 213 4.66 9.00 14.79
CA ASP A 213 5.57 10.03 14.31
C ASP A 213 7.02 9.60 14.57
N SER A 214 7.88 9.70 13.55
CA SER A 214 9.28 9.31 13.68
C SER A 214 10.02 10.17 14.72
N GLU A 215 9.70 11.46 14.81
CA GLU A 215 10.27 12.36 15.81
C GLU A 215 9.96 11.86 17.24
N PHE A 216 8.73 11.40 17.47
CA PHE A 216 8.34 10.81 18.75
C PHE A 216 9.17 9.55 19.06
N ILE A 217 9.38 8.69 18.06
CA ILE A 217 10.20 7.49 18.20
C ILE A 217 11.63 7.83 18.58
N VAL A 218 12.24 8.77 17.85
CA VAL A 218 13.62 9.19 18.07
C VAL A 218 13.77 9.80 19.46
N ARG A 219 12.90 10.74 19.83
CA ARG A 219 12.95 11.41 21.13
C ARG A 219 12.78 10.45 22.30
N LYS A 220 11.87 9.48 22.20
CA LYS A 220 11.49 8.63 23.33
C LYS A 220 12.32 7.35 23.43
N PHE A 221 12.75 6.78 22.30
CA PHE A 221 13.32 5.43 22.25
C PHE A 221 14.71 5.36 21.62
N ALA A 222 15.21 6.42 20.98
CA ALA A 222 16.55 6.36 20.41
C ALA A 222 17.62 6.43 21.51
N GLY A 223 18.42 5.38 21.58
CA GLY A 223 19.67 5.38 22.33
C GLY A 223 20.86 5.86 21.50
N LYS A 224 22.07 5.60 22.02
CA LYS A 224 23.34 5.86 21.33
C LYS A 224 23.61 4.91 20.15
N GLY A 225 22.91 3.78 20.07
CA GLY A 225 23.12 2.77 19.03
C GLY A 225 22.40 3.07 17.70
N HIS A 226 22.75 2.33 16.65
CA HIS A 226 22.13 2.41 15.32
C HIS A 226 20.78 1.69 15.21
N THR A 227 20.34 1.04 16.29
CA THR A 227 19.10 0.27 16.35
C THR A 227 18.20 0.81 17.46
N ILE A 228 16.94 1.00 17.14
CA ILE A 228 15.88 1.30 18.11
C ILE A 228 15.06 0.01 18.32
N PHE A 229 14.76 -0.30 19.58
CA PHE A 229 13.90 -1.43 19.94
C PHE A 229 12.60 -0.88 20.53
N LEU A 230 11.48 -1.19 19.89
CA LEU A 230 10.16 -0.80 20.35
C LEU A 230 9.46 -2.01 20.96
N LYS A 231 9.48 -2.11 22.29
CA LYS A 231 8.78 -3.19 22.98
C LYS A 231 7.28 -2.90 22.97
N ASP A 232 6.48 -3.96 22.89
CA ASP A 232 5.02 -3.84 22.94
C ASP A 232 4.52 -3.20 24.25
N SER A 233 5.26 -3.30 25.36
CA SER A 233 4.96 -2.57 26.59
C SER A 233 5.00 -1.05 26.42
N ASP A 234 5.84 -0.57 25.50
CA ASP A 234 6.17 0.84 25.36
C ASP A 234 5.29 1.53 24.31
N ILE A 235 4.90 0.77 23.28
CA ILE A 235 4.06 1.24 22.16
C ILE A 235 2.65 0.65 22.16
N GLY A 236 2.35 -0.27 23.08
CA GLY A 236 1.04 -0.90 23.21
C GLY A 236 -0.14 0.07 23.34
N PRO A 237 -0.02 1.22 24.04
CA PRO A 237 -1.08 2.24 24.06
C PRO A 237 -1.36 2.91 22.70
N TYR A 238 -0.52 2.72 21.69
CA TYR A 238 -0.68 3.29 20.34
C TYR A 238 -1.18 2.27 19.32
N PHE A 239 -1.40 1.02 19.76
CA PHE A 239 -1.97 -0.02 18.93
C PHE A 239 -3.39 0.33 18.51
N PHE A 240 -3.69 0.15 17.24
CA PHE A 240 -5.02 0.44 16.69
C PHE A 240 -6.09 -0.40 17.37
N SER A 241 -5.79 -1.61 17.84
CA SER A 241 -6.76 -2.40 18.61
C SER A 241 -7.08 -1.84 20.02
N LYS A 242 -6.40 -0.77 20.46
CA LYS A 242 -6.52 -0.18 21.81
C LYS A 242 -6.71 1.35 21.82
N SER A 243 -6.32 2.04 20.75
CA SER A 243 -6.29 3.50 20.68
C SER A 243 -6.79 4.00 19.33
N GLU A 244 -7.43 5.15 19.36
CA GLU A 244 -7.94 5.88 18.18
C GLU A 244 -6.95 6.93 17.67
N LYS A 245 -5.80 7.08 18.34
CA LYS A 245 -4.73 7.95 17.85
C LYS A 245 -4.33 7.52 16.44
N HIS A 246 -4.31 8.49 15.53
CA HIS A 246 -3.99 8.30 14.12
C HIS A 246 -5.01 7.46 13.34
N SER A 247 -6.22 7.23 13.86
CA SER A 247 -7.33 6.68 13.07
C SER A 247 -7.65 7.58 11.85
N ASP A 248 -7.43 8.89 11.96
CA ASP A 248 -7.55 9.86 10.87
C ASP A 248 -6.58 9.59 9.70
N LYS A 249 -5.54 8.79 9.92
CA LYS A 249 -4.57 8.39 8.88
C LYS A 249 -5.03 7.17 8.10
N VAL A 250 -6.03 6.43 8.58
CA VAL A 250 -6.60 5.30 7.83
C VAL A 250 -7.39 5.87 6.65
N VAL A 251 -6.87 5.64 5.45
CA VAL A 251 -7.50 6.08 4.20
C VAL A 251 -8.52 5.04 3.74
N ASN A 252 -8.24 3.76 3.97
CA ASN A 252 -9.12 2.68 3.56
C ASN A 252 -9.40 1.72 4.72
N SER A 253 -10.46 2.04 5.46
CA SER A 253 -11.00 1.24 6.56
C SER A 253 -11.41 -0.18 6.09
N ASN A 254 -12.01 -0.28 4.91
CA ASN A 254 -12.40 -1.56 4.31
C ASN A 254 -11.20 -2.50 4.08
N ALA A 255 -10.06 -1.98 3.60
CA ALA A 255 -8.83 -2.74 3.46
C ALA A 255 -8.28 -3.19 4.82
N LEU A 256 -8.30 -2.31 5.82
CA LEU A 256 -7.86 -2.64 7.17
C LEU A 256 -8.68 -3.80 7.74
N MET A 257 -10.01 -3.72 7.63
CA MET A 257 -10.92 -4.75 8.12
C MET A 257 -10.74 -6.08 7.36
N LYS A 258 -10.65 -6.01 6.02
CA LYS A 258 -10.53 -7.19 5.15
C LYS A 258 -9.24 -7.98 5.37
N PHE A 259 -8.11 -7.29 5.58
CA PHE A 259 -6.81 -7.94 5.78
C PHE A 259 -6.48 -8.21 7.25
N SER A 260 -7.34 -7.80 8.17
CA SER A 260 -7.18 -8.07 9.59
C SER A 260 -7.62 -9.48 9.97
N THR A 261 -6.95 -10.05 10.97
CA THR A 261 -7.43 -11.23 11.68
C THR A 261 -8.83 -10.96 12.25
N PRO A 262 -9.71 -11.98 12.39
CA PRO A 262 -11.05 -11.78 12.95
C PRO A 262 -11.05 -11.08 14.31
N LYS A 263 -10.09 -11.43 15.17
CA LYS A 263 -9.91 -10.82 16.49
C LYS A 263 -9.57 -9.32 16.41
N MET A 264 -8.75 -8.92 15.45
CA MET A 264 -8.42 -7.51 15.26
C MET A 264 -9.59 -6.77 14.63
N ALA A 265 -10.21 -7.32 13.58
CA ALA A 265 -11.38 -6.76 12.93
C ALA A 265 -12.50 -6.48 13.94
N MET A 266 -12.86 -7.45 14.79
CA MET A 266 -13.88 -7.26 15.84
C MET A 266 -13.62 -6.07 16.76
N LYS A 267 -12.36 -5.77 17.09
CA LYS A 267 -12.00 -4.62 17.93
C LYS A 267 -12.06 -3.27 17.20
N LEU A 268 -12.11 -3.31 15.88
CA LEU A 268 -12.11 -2.15 15.01
C LEU A 268 -13.52 -1.83 14.46
N VAL A 269 -14.46 -2.78 14.55
CA VAL A 269 -15.85 -2.64 14.05
C VAL A 269 -16.47 -1.32 14.51
N ASP A 270 -16.48 -1.04 15.81
CA ASP A 270 -17.15 0.15 16.36
C ASP A 270 -16.56 1.48 15.85
N ARG A 271 -15.34 1.46 15.30
CA ARG A 271 -14.64 2.65 14.81
C ARG A 271 -14.70 2.84 13.30
N PHE A 272 -14.84 1.74 12.56
CA PHE A 272 -14.62 1.72 11.11
C PHE A 272 -15.76 1.04 10.33
N SER A 273 -16.86 0.62 10.99
CA SER A 273 -18.02 0.00 10.32
C SER A 273 -19.09 0.99 9.83
N THR A 274 -18.82 2.30 9.89
CA THR A 274 -19.79 3.37 9.58
C THR A 274 -19.42 4.23 8.37
N GLU A 275 -18.49 3.80 7.52
CA GLU A 275 -18.13 4.47 6.26
C GLU A 275 -18.49 3.68 5.00
#